data_AF-A0A0Q4FVK4-F1
#
_entry.id   AF-A0A0Q4FVK4-F1
#
_cell.length_a   1.000
_cell.length_b   1.000
_cell.length_c   1.000
_cell.angle_alpha   90.00
_cell.angle_beta   90.00
_cell.angle_gamma   90.00
#
_symmetry.space_group_name_H-M   'P 1'
#
loop_
_entity.id
_entity.type
_entity.pdbx_description
1 polymer ?
#
loop_
_entity_poly.entity_id
_entity_poly.type
_entity_poly.pdbx_seq_one_letter_code
_entity_poly.pdbx_strand_id
1 'polypeptide(L)'
;MKLLFVALLGLFIIPVSWMGDFNEAQKQAKATHKQILINFSGSDWCGPCIRLRKELLESESFEQYAATNLLLVRADFPRQKKNQLAKEQIKLNESLAEVYNKDGKFPYTILVDENGKVLKTWDGFPEESAVAFVSELDKLKK
;
A
#
# COMPACT_ATOMS: atom_id res chain seq x y z
N MET A 1 -44.99 10.27 -25.48
CA MET A 1 -43.64 10.86 -25.38
C MET A 1 -42.84 10.03 -24.38
N LYS A 2 -41.89 9.21 -24.85
CA LYS A 2 -41.03 8.37 -23.97
C LYS A 2 -39.83 9.21 -23.55
N LEU A 3 -39.78 9.61 -22.28
CA LEU A 3 -38.61 10.26 -21.68
C LEU A 3 -37.54 9.17 -21.45
N LEU A 4 -36.46 9.23 -22.24
CA LEU A 4 -35.25 8.45 -22.02
C LEU A 4 -34.51 9.04 -20.80
N PHE A 5 -34.61 8.37 -19.66
CA PHE A 5 -33.71 8.60 -18.53
C PHE A 5 -32.34 8.01 -18.87
N VAL A 6 -31.42 8.85 -19.36
CA VAL A 6 -30.00 8.49 -19.45
C VAL A 6 -29.42 8.69 -18.05
N ALA A 7 -29.36 7.61 -17.27
CA ALA A 7 -28.61 7.60 -16.02
C ALA A 7 -27.11 7.64 -16.36
N LEU A 8 -26.53 8.83 -16.33
CA LEU A 8 -25.08 9.01 -16.41
C LEU A 8 -24.48 8.53 -15.08
N LEU A 9 -24.21 7.23 -14.98
CA LEU A 9 -23.41 6.63 -13.91
C LEU A 9 -21.97 7.14 -14.06
N GLY A 10 -21.68 8.28 -13.44
CA GLY A 10 -20.31 8.75 -13.28
C GLY A 10 -19.49 7.68 -12.55
N LEU A 11 -18.42 7.22 -13.17
CA LEU A 11 -17.41 6.37 -12.53
C LEU A 11 -16.75 7.19 -11.41
N PHE A 12 -17.26 7.05 -10.19
CA PHE A 12 -16.58 7.55 -9.01
C PHE A 12 -15.32 6.71 -8.81
N ILE A 13 -14.15 7.30 -9.12
CA ILE A 13 -12.86 6.75 -8.70
C ILE A 13 -12.82 6.91 -7.17
N ILE A 14 -13.01 5.81 -6.45
CA ILE A 14 -12.84 5.80 -5.00
C ILE A 14 -11.33 5.88 -4.76
N PRO A 15 -10.81 6.96 -4.16
CA PRO A 15 -9.38 7.08 -3.90
C PRO A 15 -8.94 5.97 -2.96
N VAL A 16 -7.79 5.36 -3.25
CA VAL A 16 -7.19 4.35 -2.37
C VAL A 16 -6.68 5.03 -1.10
N SER A 17 -6.99 4.44 0.05
CA SER A 17 -6.53 4.94 1.34
C SER A 17 -5.34 4.11 1.83
N TRP A 18 -4.32 4.79 2.33
CA TRP A 18 -3.18 4.17 3.00
C TRP A 18 -3.39 4.23 4.51
N MET A 19 -3.47 3.06 5.15
CA MET A 19 -3.65 2.92 6.58
C MET A 19 -2.30 3.03 7.32
N GLY A 20 -2.33 3.60 8.53
CA GLY A 20 -1.19 3.65 9.43
C GLY A 20 -1.16 2.52 10.47
N ASP A 21 -2.24 1.76 10.62
CA ASP A 21 -2.36 0.68 11.58
C ASP A 21 -2.55 -0.66 10.86
N PHE A 22 -1.53 -1.53 10.95
CA PHE A 22 -1.59 -2.87 10.38
C PHE A 22 -2.63 -3.76 11.06
N ASN A 23 -2.88 -3.61 12.36
CA ASN A 23 -3.88 -4.43 13.06
C ASN A 23 -5.28 -4.10 12.58
N GLU A 24 -5.56 -2.82 12.30
CA GLU A 24 -6.82 -2.42 11.69
C GLU A 24 -6.94 -2.97 10.27
N ALA A 25 -5.89 -2.83 9.45
CA ALA A 25 -5.84 -3.39 8.10
C ALA A 25 -6.07 -4.91 8.12
N GLN A 26 -5.48 -5.62 9.09
CA GLN A 26 -5.65 -7.07 9.22
C GLN A 26 -7.07 -7.48 9.63
N LYS A 27 -7.71 -6.71 10.51
CA LYS A 27 -9.14 -6.94 10.83
C LYS A 27 -10.01 -6.76 9.60
N GLN A 28 -9.78 -5.69 8.83
CA GLN A 28 -10.51 -5.45 7.58
C GLN A 28 -10.19 -6.51 6.52
N ALA A 29 -8.94 -6.97 6.44
CA ALA A 29 -8.49 -8.00 5.51
C ALA A 29 -9.27 -9.29 5.74
N LYS A 30 -9.38 -9.74 6.99
CA LYS A 30 -10.15 -10.93 7.37
C LYS A 30 -11.64 -10.80 7.08
N ALA A 31 -12.20 -9.59 7.18
CA ALA A 31 -13.61 -9.35 6.90
C ALA A 31 -13.93 -9.28 5.39
N THR A 32 -12.95 -8.87 4.58
CA THR A 32 -13.11 -8.62 3.14
C THR A 32 -12.39 -9.64 2.26
N HIS A 33 -11.67 -10.59 2.86
CA HIS A 33 -10.79 -11.55 2.21
C HIS A 33 -9.78 -10.92 1.26
N LYS A 34 -9.26 -9.74 1.64
CA LYS A 34 -8.26 -9.00 0.86
C LYS A 34 -6.86 -9.25 1.41
N GLN A 35 -5.88 -9.22 0.52
CA GLN A 35 -4.47 -9.18 0.89
C GLN A 35 -4.07 -7.77 1.34
N ILE A 36 -2.95 -7.68 2.06
CA ILE A 36 -2.43 -6.40 2.56
C ILE A 36 -1.07 -6.14 1.89
N LEU A 37 -0.95 -4.98 1.26
CA LEU A 37 0.33 -4.49 0.75
C LEU A 37 0.93 -3.50 1.76
N ILE A 38 2.05 -3.87 2.34
CA ILE A 38 2.80 -3.07 3.31
C ILE A 38 3.94 -2.38 2.57
N ASN A 39 4.08 -1.07 2.76
CA ASN A 39 5.20 -0.29 2.23
C ASN A 39 5.95 0.41 3.37
N PHE A 40 7.22 0.05 3.55
CA PHE A 40 8.17 0.75 4.41
C PHE A 40 8.87 1.85 3.61
N SER A 41 8.78 3.08 4.09
CA SER A 41 9.23 4.28 3.37
C SER A 41 10.03 5.22 4.28
N GLY A 42 10.97 5.95 3.69
CA GLY A 42 11.57 7.15 4.28
C GLY A 42 11.20 8.38 3.44
N SER A 43 10.04 8.98 3.70
CA SER A 43 9.41 9.96 2.80
C SER A 43 10.20 11.25 2.52
N ASP A 44 11.20 11.58 3.34
CA ASP A 44 11.93 12.84 3.25
C ASP A 44 13.46 12.71 3.15
N TRP A 45 13.97 11.48 3.05
CA TRP A 45 15.41 11.19 2.93
C TRP A 45 15.75 10.02 1.99
N CYS A 46 14.78 9.15 1.67
CA CYS A 46 15.00 8.01 0.78
C CYS A 46 14.50 8.35 -0.64
N GLY A 47 15.41 8.75 -1.52
CA GLY A 47 15.11 9.07 -2.93
C GLY A 47 14.34 7.96 -3.66
N PRO A 48 14.81 6.69 -3.63
CA PRO A 48 14.10 5.57 -4.24
C PRO A 48 12.70 5.33 -3.63
N CYS A 49 12.48 5.60 -2.34
CA CYS A 49 11.15 5.49 -1.72
C CYS A 49 10.17 6.51 -2.29
N ILE A 50 10.61 7.75 -2.44
CA ILE A 50 9.81 8.84 -3.02
C ILE A 50 9.45 8.51 -4.47
N ARG A 51 10.42 7.98 -5.24
CA ARG A 51 10.18 7.52 -6.62
C ARG A 51 9.19 6.35 -6.66
N LEU A 52 9.39 5.32 -5.84
CA LEU A 52 8.49 4.14 -5.79
C LEU A 52 7.05 4.57 -5.53
N ARG A 53 6.87 5.48 -4.57
CA ARG A 53 5.57 6.04 -4.26
C ARG A 53 4.93 6.70 -5.48
N LYS A 54 5.62 7.64 -6.12
CA LYS A 54 5.07 8.45 -7.22
C LYS A 54 4.89 7.69 -8.53
N GLU A 55 5.89 6.90 -8.91
CA GLU A 55 5.97 6.27 -10.23
C GLU A 55 5.16 4.96 -10.28
N LEU A 56 4.91 4.33 -9.13
CA LEU A 56 4.30 3.00 -9.06
C LEU A 56 3.08 2.98 -8.13
N LEU A 57 3.25 3.29 -6.84
CA LEU A 57 2.18 3.14 -5.83
C LEU A 57 1.09 4.23 -5.86
N GLU A 58 1.30 5.29 -6.65
CA GLU A 58 0.33 6.36 -6.95
C GLU A 58 0.03 6.41 -8.46
N SER A 59 0.45 5.38 -9.21
CA SER A 59 0.11 5.27 -10.63
C SER A 59 -1.37 4.87 -10.78
N GLU A 60 -2.01 5.36 -11.84
CA GLU A 60 -3.42 5.04 -12.12
C GLU A 60 -3.68 3.53 -12.18
N SER A 61 -2.79 2.77 -12.84
CA SER A 61 -2.89 1.30 -12.92
C SER A 61 -2.87 0.63 -11.55
N PHE A 62 -2.01 1.12 -10.63
CA PHE A 62 -1.92 0.56 -9.30
C PHE A 62 -3.13 0.94 -8.45
N GLU A 63 -3.54 2.21 -8.46
CA GLU A 63 -4.66 2.68 -7.64
C GLU A 63 -5.99 2.00 -8.04
N GLN A 64 -6.24 1.84 -9.35
CA GLN A 64 -7.41 1.12 -9.85
C GLN A 64 -7.43 -0.34 -9.38
N TYR A 65 -6.27 -1.02 -9.44
CA TYR A 65 -6.15 -2.38 -8.94
C TYR A 65 -6.34 -2.45 -7.41
N ALA A 66 -5.65 -1.59 -6.67
CA ALA A 66 -5.64 -1.63 -5.21
C ALA A 66 -7.02 -1.32 -4.60
N ALA A 67 -7.79 -0.39 -5.19
CA ALA A 67 -9.12 -0.02 -4.70
C ALA A 67 -10.05 -1.23 -4.56
N THR A 68 -9.94 -2.19 -5.48
CA THR A 68 -10.79 -3.39 -5.49
C THR A 68 -10.14 -4.58 -4.81
N ASN A 69 -8.82 -4.72 -4.85
CA ASN A 69 -8.14 -5.98 -4.51
C ASN A 69 -7.35 -5.96 -3.20
N LEU A 70 -6.93 -4.78 -2.71
CA LEU A 70 -5.95 -4.70 -1.62
C LEU A 70 -6.44 -3.84 -0.46
N LEU A 71 -5.83 -4.08 0.70
CA LEU A 71 -5.68 -3.08 1.75
C LEU A 71 -4.24 -2.59 1.75
N LEU A 72 -4.05 -1.30 1.96
CA LEU A 72 -2.73 -0.67 1.86
C LEU A 72 -2.28 -0.16 3.22
N VAL A 73 -1.06 -0.51 3.63
CA VAL A 73 -0.46 -0.05 4.89
C VAL A 73 0.87 0.62 4.58
N ARG A 74 1.08 1.83 5.11
CA ARG A 74 2.36 2.54 4.98
C ARG A 74 2.97 2.78 6.35
N ALA A 75 4.14 2.22 6.58
CA ALA A 75 4.98 2.54 7.71
C ALA A 75 6.08 3.51 7.24
N ASP A 76 5.90 4.80 7.52
CA ASP A 76 6.84 5.85 7.13
C ASP A 76 7.79 6.23 8.27
N PHE A 77 9.06 6.46 7.94
CA PHE A 77 10.15 6.74 8.88
C PHE A 77 10.85 8.05 8.49
N PRO A 78 10.17 9.20 8.54
CA PRO A 78 10.77 10.49 8.21
C PRO A 78 11.90 10.85 9.19
N ARG A 79 12.91 11.58 8.71
CA ARG A 79 14.06 12.01 9.53
C ARG A 79 14.05 13.49 9.83
N GLN A 80 13.35 14.31 9.03
CA GLN A 80 13.30 15.74 9.28
C GLN A 80 12.34 16.03 10.43
N LYS A 81 12.78 16.84 11.39
CA LYS A 81 11.98 17.20 12.59
C LYS A 81 10.59 17.77 12.24
N LYS A 82 10.47 18.50 11.14
CA LYS A 82 9.19 19.08 10.67
C LYS A 82 8.18 18.02 10.18
N ASN A 83 8.65 16.83 9.83
CA ASN A 83 7.85 15.72 9.33
C ASN A 83 7.66 14.62 10.40
N GLN A 84 8.06 14.89 11.65
CA GLN A 84 7.99 13.90 12.72
C GLN A 84 6.54 13.45 12.95
N LEU A 85 6.35 12.13 12.99
CA LEU A 85 5.05 11.53 13.28
C LEU A 85 4.69 11.65 14.76
N ALA A 86 3.40 11.53 15.07
CA ALA A 86 2.93 11.37 16.44
C ALA A 86 3.56 10.11 17.09
N LYS A 87 3.77 10.13 18.41
CA LYS A 87 4.44 9.05 19.14
C LYS A 87 3.73 7.71 18.98
N GLU A 88 2.40 7.74 18.89
CA GLU A 88 1.54 6.59 18.71
C GLU A 88 1.77 5.95 17.34
N GLN A 89 1.87 6.78 16.29
CA GLN A 89 2.16 6.29 14.94
C GLN A 89 3.59 5.74 14.80
N ILE A 90 4.56 6.36 15.48
CA ILE A 90 5.95 5.84 15.52
C ILE A 90 5.95 4.42 16.09
N LYS A 91 5.25 4.19 17.21
CA LYS A 91 5.15 2.85 17.82
C LYS A 91 4.50 1.83 16.88
N LEU A 92 3.42 2.20 16.18
CA LEU A 92 2.79 1.32 15.20
C LEU A 92 3.77 0.94 14.07
N ASN A 93 4.51 1.92 13.55
CA ASN A 93 5.49 1.69 12.49
C ASN A 93 6.66 0.83 12.97
N GLU A 94 7.19 1.10 14.17
CA GLU A 94 8.29 0.34 14.79
C GLU A 94 7.87 -1.10 15.07
N SER A 95 6.71 -1.33 15.69
CA SER A 95 6.20 -2.69 15.93
C SER A 95 5.97 -3.45 14.62
N LEU A 96 5.53 -2.79 13.55
CA LEU A 96 5.40 -3.43 12.24
C LEU A 96 6.77 -3.78 11.63
N ALA A 97 7.76 -2.89 11.78
CA ALA A 97 9.12 -3.13 11.32
C ALA A 97 9.82 -4.25 12.11
N GLU A 98 9.56 -4.38 13.41
CA GLU A 98 10.07 -5.50 14.22
C GLU A 98 9.58 -6.85 13.70
N VAL A 99 8.39 -6.93 13.11
CA VAL A 99 7.87 -8.18 12.54
C VAL A 99 8.42 -8.40 11.13
N TYR A 100 8.33 -7.38 10.28
CA TYR A 100 8.52 -7.56 8.84
C TYR A 100 9.77 -6.93 8.24
N ASN A 101 10.43 -5.98 8.91
CA ASN A 101 11.55 -5.20 8.37
C ASN A 101 12.67 -4.95 9.41
N LYS A 102 13.12 -6.02 10.09
CA LYS A 102 14.16 -5.94 11.14
C LYS A 102 15.49 -5.35 10.65
N ASP A 103 15.79 -5.51 9.37
CA ASP A 103 17.02 -5.02 8.75
C ASP A 103 16.95 -3.53 8.37
N GLY A 104 15.78 -2.88 8.51
CA GLY A 104 15.60 -1.47 8.22
C GLY A 104 15.76 -1.12 6.74
N LYS A 105 15.13 -1.91 5.85
CA LYS A 105 15.20 -1.75 4.39
C LYS A 105 14.25 -0.65 3.90
N PHE A 106 14.73 0.20 2.99
CA PHE A 106 13.98 1.32 2.43
C PHE A 106 14.37 1.59 0.96
N PRO A 107 13.42 1.56 0.00
CA PRO A 107 12.03 1.11 0.17
C PRO A 107 11.96 -0.40 0.35
N TYR A 108 10.94 -0.85 1.06
CA TYR A 108 10.65 -2.28 1.19
C TYR A 108 9.15 -2.51 1.12
N THR A 109 8.72 -3.36 0.20
CA THR A 109 7.30 -3.66 -0.03
C THR A 109 7.03 -5.14 0.20
N ILE A 110 5.91 -5.45 0.84
CA ILE A 110 5.56 -6.80 1.26
C ILE A 110 4.09 -7.03 0.97
N LEU A 111 3.79 -8.14 0.31
CA LEU A 111 2.43 -8.65 0.19
C LEU A 111 2.22 -9.73 1.24
N VAL A 112 1.20 -9.58 2.08
CA VAL A 112 0.78 -10.58 3.05
C VAL A 112 -0.68 -10.97 2.84
N ASP A 113 -1.05 -12.19 3.24
CA ASP A 113 -2.45 -12.58 3.32
C ASP A 113 -3.17 -11.95 4.52
N GLU A 114 -4.48 -12.20 4.64
CA GLU A 114 -5.33 -11.72 5.74
C GLU A 114 -4.86 -12.19 7.14
N ASN A 115 -4.03 -13.23 7.21
CA ASN A 115 -3.44 -13.75 8.45
C ASN A 115 -2.03 -13.20 8.72
N GLY A 116 -1.52 -12.33 7.86
CA GLY A 116 -0.19 -11.74 7.97
C GLY A 116 0.92 -12.67 7.46
N LYS A 117 0.59 -13.77 6.77
CA LYS A 117 1.61 -14.62 6.16
C LYS A 117 2.17 -13.92 4.93
N VAL A 118 3.50 -13.80 4.88
CA VAL A 118 4.22 -13.24 3.72
C VAL A 118 4.00 -14.11 2.49
N LEU A 119 3.53 -13.49 1.41
CA LEU A 119 3.36 -14.08 0.09
C LEU A 119 4.50 -13.69 -0.85
N LYS A 120 4.94 -12.43 -0.78
CA LYS A 120 6.00 -11.88 -1.64
C LYS A 120 6.62 -10.64 -1.00
N THR A 121 7.89 -10.39 -1.32
CA THR A 121 8.63 -9.18 -0.92
C THR A 121 9.34 -8.57 -2.12
N TRP A 122 9.49 -7.25 -2.10
CA TRP A 122 10.29 -6.46 -3.02
C TRP A 122 11.24 -5.59 -2.20
N ASP A 123 12.54 -5.88 -2.32
CA ASP A 123 13.62 -5.15 -1.67
C ASP A 123 14.19 -4.10 -2.63
N GLY A 124 14.06 -2.82 -2.25
CA GLY A 124 14.39 -1.71 -3.13
C GLY A 124 13.26 -1.35 -4.10
N PHE A 125 13.62 -0.57 -5.12
CA PHE A 125 12.70 -0.12 -6.16
C PHE A 125 12.58 -1.24 -7.23
N PRO A 126 11.38 -1.80 -7.49
CA PRO A 126 11.21 -2.81 -8.54
C PRO A 126 11.63 -2.29 -9.91
N GLU A 127 12.40 -3.07 -10.68
CA GLU A 127 12.82 -2.68 -12.05
C GLU A 127 11.70 -2.79 -13.10
N GLU A 128 10.46 -3.01 -12.66
CA GLU A 128 9.30 -3.25 -13.51
C GLU A 128 8.36 -2.04 -13.57
N SER A 129 7.52 -1.98 -14.61
CA SER A 129 6.49 -0.96 -14.72
C SER A 129 5.35 -1.20 -13.73
N ALA A 130 4.55 -0.17 -13.44
CA ALA A 130 3.37 -0.34 -12.58
C ALA A 130 2.39 -1.41 -13.08
N VAL A 131 2.24 -1.56 -14.40
CA VAL A 131 1.40 -2.61 -15.00
C VAL A 131 1.97 -4.01 -14.75
N ALA A 132 3.30 -4.17 -14.86
CA ALA A 132 3.95 -5.44 -14.56
C ALA A 132 3.85 -5.78 -13.07
N PHE A 133 4.05 -4.80 -12.19
CA PHE A 133 3.88 -4.95 -10.75
C PHE A 133 2.45 -5.39 -10.38
N VAL A 134 1.44 -4.75 -10.96
CA VAL A 134 0.03 -5.14 -10.80
C VAL A 134 -0.22 -6.56 -11.33
N SER A 135 0.38 -6.93 -12.46
CA SER A 135 0.26 -8.30 -13.00
C SER A 135 0.90 -9.33 -12.06
N GLU A 136 2.00 -9.01 -11.39
CA GLU A 136 2.60 -9.90 -10.38
C GLU A 136 1.68 -10.04 -9.16
N LEU A 137 1.12 -8.94 -8.66
CA LEU A 137 0.14 -8.96 -7.55
C LEU A 137 -1.07 -9.84 -7.89
N ASP A 138 -1.62 -9.70 -9.10
CA ASP A 138 -2.80 -10.45 -9.53
C ASP A 138 -2.56 -11.97 -9.60
N LYS A 139 -1.36 -12.40 -10.02
CA LYS A 139 -0.97 -13.82 -10.01
C LYS A 139 -0.87 -14.41 -8.61
N LEU A 140 -0.65 -13.57 -7.60
CA LEU A 140 -0.52 -13.96 -6.19
C LEU A 140 -1.84 -13.88 -5.44
N LYS A 141 -2.89 -13.32 -6.05
CA LYS A 141 -4.23 -13.27 -5.49
C LYS A 141 -4.74 -14.68 -5.25
N LYS A 142 -5.30 -14.92 -4.06
CA LYS A 142 -5.94 -16.19 -3.69
C LYS A 142 -7.45 -16.00 -3.59
#